data_AF-A0A522LVW6-F1
#
_entry.id   AF-A0A522LVW6-F1
#
_cell.length_a   1.000
_cell.length_b   1.000
_cell.length_c   1.000
_cell.angle_alpha   90.00
_cell.angle_beta   90.00
_cell.angle_gamma   90.00
#
_symmetry.space_group_name_H-M   'P 1'
#
loop_
_entity.id
_entity.type
_entity.pdbx_description
1 polymer ?
#
loop_
_entity_poly.entity_id
_entity_poly.type
_entity_poly.pdbx_seq_one_letter_code
_entity_poly.pdbx_strand_id
1 'polypeptide(L)'
;MNIRASRSTGFTLIELMIVIVIAGILAAIAYPGYQQSVREGRRTDAIDTLLALQLAQANWRTGHGAYTTSLTDLGWTSDSREGHYTIQVAAATSYAFTATAAPKAGGLQAADSCTFTLNQDGPVLATDTDRLCWRKR
;
A
#
# COMPACT_ATOMS: atom_id res chain seq x y z
N MET A 1 53.33 23.30 -34.53
CA MET A 1 52.08 22.59 -34.18
C MET A 1 51.36 23.42 -33.10
N ASN A 2 50.43 24.30 -33.49
CA ASN A 2 49.76 25.20 -32.54
C ASN A 2 48.58 24.46 -31.90
N ILE A 3 48.76 24.01 -30.66
CA ILE A 3 47.69 23.44 -29.83
C ILE A 3 46.83 24.61 -29.33
N ARG A 4 45.61 24.75 -29.87
CA ARG A 4 44.62 25.69 -29.31
C ARG A 4 44.15 25.14 -27.97
N ALA A 5 44.51 25.80 -26.87
CA ALA A 5 43.95 25.50 -25.56
C ALA A 5 42.45 25.80 -25.56
N SER A 6 41.62 24.77 -25.38
CA SER A 6 40.20 24.92 -25.10
C SER A 6 40.04 25.62 -23.76
N ARG A 7 39.36 26.77 -23.71
CA ARG A 7 39.01 27.43 -22.44
C ARG A 7 37.98 26.55 -21.75
N SER A 8 38.36 25.94 -20.63
CA SER A 8 37.43 25.28 -19.72
C SER A 8 36.49 26.33 -19.11
N THR A 9 35.25 26.40 -19.59
CA THR A 9 34.18 27.18 -18.97
C THR A 9 33.66 26.41 -17.77
N GLY A 10 33.88 26.92 -16.56
CA GLY A 10 33.32 26.37 -15.32
C GLY A 10 32.00 27.04 -14.95
N PHE A 11 31.13 26.30 -14.25
CA PHE A 11 29.92 26.83 -13.62
C PHE A 11 30.30 27.79 -12.49
N THR A 12 29.56 28.88 -12.32
CA THR A 12 29.74 29.77 -11.16
C THR A 12 29.09 29.18 -9.91
N LEU A 13 29.62 29.52 -8.74
CA LEU A 13 29.05 29.11 -7.45
C LEU A 13 27.62 29.65 -7.28
N ILE A 14 27.35 30.86 -7.80
CA ILE A 14 26.02 31.47 -7.74
C ILE A 14 25.01 30.76 -8.65
N GLU A 15 25.41 30.29 -9.84
CA GLU A 15 24.54 29.47 -10.68
C GLU A 15 24.14 28.17 -9.99
N LEU A 16 25.10 27.51 -9.33
CA LEU A 16 24.80 26.29 -8.57
C LEU A 16 23.82 26.57 -7.42
N MET A 17 24.00 27.69 -6.70
CA MET A 17 23.07 28.07 -5.62
C MET A 17 21.65 28.29 -6.15
N ILE A 18 21.51 29.00 -7.27
CA ILE A 18 20.19 29.24 -7.87
C ILE A 18 19.55 27.92 -8.32
N VAL A 19 20.31 27.00 -8.93
CA VAL A 19 19.81 25.68 -9.35
C VAL A 19 19.31 24.87 -8.16
N ILE A 20 20.07 24.81 -7.05
CA ILE A 20 19.67 24.08 -5.85
C ILE A 20 18.42 24.70 -5.23
N VAL A 21 18.32 26.03 -5.20
CA VAL A 21 17.12 26.73 -4.70
C VAL A 21 15.89 26.37 -5.51
N ILE A 22 15.97 26.42 -6.84
CA ILE A 22 14.85 26.06 -7.72
C ILE A 22 14.49 24.57 -7.55
N ALA A 23 15.49 23.68 -7.52
CA ALA A 23 15.27 22.25 -7.31
C ALA A 23 14.61 21.95 -5.96
N GLY A 24 14.98 22.66 -4.89
CA GLY A 24 14.38 22.54 -3.57
C GLY A 24 12.90 22.91 -3.55
N ILE A 25 12.52 24.01 -4.23
CA ILE A 25 11.11 24.43 -4.35
C ILE A 25 10.29 23.38 -5.11
N LEU A 26 10.83 22.85 -6.22
CA LEU A 26 10.16 21.81 -6.99
C LEU A 26 9.98 20.52 -6.17
N ALA A 27 11.01 20.10 -5.44
CA ALA A 27 10.96 18.91 -4.59
C ALA A 27 9.90 19.04 -3.48
N ALA A 28 9.77 20.21 -2.86
CA ALA A 28 8.79 20.45 -1.80
C ALA A 28 7.34 20.25 -2.27
N ILE A 29 7.03 20.60 -3.52
CA ILE A 29 5.69 20.44 -4.10
C ILE A 29 5.48 19.00 -4.62
N ALA A 30 6.50 18.43 -5.27
CA ALA A 30 6.39 17.13 -5.93
C ALA A 30 6.40 15.95 -4.94
N TYR A 31 7.20 16.03 -3.87
CA TYR A 31 7.39 14.94 -2.92
C TYR A 31 6.11 14.43 -2.23
N PRO A 32 5.22 15.29 -1.68
CA PRO A 32 4.00 14.79 -1.05
C PRO A 32 3.07 14.05 -2.02
N GLY A 33 2.99 14.54 -3.28
CA GLY A 33 2.21 13.90 -4.34
C GLY A 33 2.75 12.53 -4.70
N TYR A 34 4.07 12.42 -4.90
CA TYR A 34 4.73 11.13 -5.17
C TYR A 34 4.48 10.12 -4.03
N GLN A 35 4.64 10.54 -2.79
CA GLN A 35 4.39 9.70 -1.63
C GLN A 35 2.93 9.21 -1.58
N GLN A 36 1.97 10.04 -1.99
CA GLN A 36 0.58 9.61 -2.09
C GLN A 36 0.39 8.54 -3.17
N SER A 37 0.95 8.73 -4.36
CA SER A 37 0.86 7.73 -5.45
C SER A 37 1.46 6.39 -5.05
N VAL A 38 2.60 6.39 -4.35
CA VAL A 38 3.20 5.15 -3.82
C VAL A 38 2.29 4.49 -2.79
N ARG A 39 1.69 5.25 -1.86
CA ARG A 39 0.73 4.70 -0.91
C ARG A 39 -0.50 4.10 -1.59
N GLU A 40 -1.03 4.77 -2.62
CA GLU A 40 -2.16 4.29 -3.41
C GLU A 40 -1.83 2.96 -4.12
N GLY A 41 -0.62 2.85 -4.68
CA GLY A 41 -0.12 1.58 -5.24
C GLY A 41 -0.13 0.46 -4.19
N ARG A 42 0.43 0.71 -3.00
CA ARG A 42 0.49 -0.28 -1.91
C ARG A 42 -0.87 -0.65 -1.33
N ARG A 43 -1.88 0.24 -1.38
CA ARG A 43 -3.25 -0.11 -1.00
C ARG A 43 -3.84 -1.22 -1.89
N THR A 44 -3.40 -1.29 -3.15
CA THR A 44 -3.78 -2.36 -4.07
C THR A 44 -3.30 -3.72 -3.56
N ASP A 45 -2.08 -3.82 -3.00
CA ASP A 45 -1.57 -5.05 -2.38
C ASP A 45 -2.49 -5.53 -1.23
N ALA A 46 -2.99 -4.62 -0.39
CA ALA A 46 -3.95 -4.96 0.66
C ALA A 46 -5.26 -5.53 0.09
N ILE A 47 -5.82 -4.84 -0.91
CA ILE A 47 -7.09 -5.20 -1.55
C ILE A 47 -6.97 -6.55 -2.23
N ASP A 48 -5.93 -6.76 -3.04
CA ASP A 48 -5.71 -8.00 -3.77
C ASP A 48 -5.49 -9.18 -2.82
N THR A 49 -4.74 -8.95 -1.73
CA THR A 49 -4.55 -9.94 -0.67
C THR A 49 -5.88 -10.32 -0.01
N LEU A 50 -6.74 -9.36 0.33
CA LEU A 50 -8.05 -9.64 0.93
C LEU A 50 -9.00 -10.37 -0.02
N LEU A 51 -8.99 -10.03 -1.31
CA LEU A 51 -9.81 -10.72 -2.32
C LEU A 51 -9.35 -12.18 -2.51
N ALA A 52 -8.05 -12.41 -2.54
CA ALA A 52 -7.50 -13.77 -2.60
C ALA A 52 -7.80 -14.56 -1.31
N LEU A 53 -7.78 -13.89 -0.13
CA LEU A 53 -8.19 -14.50 1.14
C LEU A 53 -9.67 -14.86 1.16
N GLN A 54 -10.55 -14.03 0.59
CA GLN A 54 -11.98 -14.31 0.45
C GLN A 54 -12.22 -15.62 -0.33
N LEU A 55 -11.49 -15.81 -1.43
CA LEU A 55 -11.56 -17.03 -2.22
C LEU A 55 -11.05 -18.25 -1.42
N ALA A 56 -9.93 -18.10 -0.70
CA ALA A 56 -9.41 -19.15 0.16
C ALA A 56 -10.41 -19.57 1.25
N GLN A 57 -11.07 -18.59 1.88
CA GLN A 57 -12.14 -18.80 2.86
C GLN A 57 -13.33 -19.53 2.25
N ALA A 58 -13.77 -19.16 1.04
CA ALA A 58 -14.87 -19.85 0.35
C ALA A 58 -14.54 -21.31 0.03
N ASN A 59 -13.31 -21.57 -0.44
CA ASN A 59 -12.82 -22.93 -0.70
C ASN A 59 -12.75 -23.76 0.60
N TRP A 60 -12.19 -23.18 1.67
CA TRP A 60 -12.10 -23.84 2.97
C TRP A 60 -13.48 -24.24 3.51
N ARG A 61 -14.44 -23.31 3.45
CA ARG A 61 -15.83 -23.56 3.87
C ARG A 61 -16.48 -24.69 3.11
N THR A 62 -16.18 -24.85 1.83
CA THR A 62 -16.73 -25.93 1.00
C THR A 62 -16.29 -27.31 1.50
N GLY A 63 -15.07 -27.43 2.03
CA GLY A 63 -14.54 -28.68 2.60
C GLY A 63 -14.90 -28.91 4.08
N HIS A 64 -15.13 -27.85 4.86
CA HIS A 64 -15.22 -27.93 6.33
C HIS A 64 -16.56 -27.47 6.91
N GLY A 65 -17.48 -26.95 6.09
CA GLY A 65 -18.80 -26.44 6.52
C GLY A 65 -18.77 -25.10 7.27
N ALA A 66 -17.58 -24.54 7.52
CA ALA A 66 -17.42 -23.23 8.13
C ALA A 66 -16.17 -22.50 7.63
N TYR A 67 -16.17 -21.18 7.75
CA TYR A 67 -14.98 -20.36 7.59
C TYR A 67 -14.02 -20.57 8.78
N THR A 68 -12.75 -20.20 8.63
CA THR A 68 -11.73 -20.33 9.69
C THR A 68 -11.18 -18.97 10.11
N THR A 69 -10.89 -18.79 11.40
CA THR A 69 -10.12 -17.63 11.89
C THR A 69 -8.60 -17.82 11.76
N SER A 70 -8.15 -19.04 11.49
CA SER A 70 -6.73 -19.39 11.41
C SER A 70 -6.24 -19.21 9.97
N LEU A 71 -5.30 -18.28 9.78
CA LEU A 71 -4.65 -18.09 8.46
C LEU A 71 -3.80 -19.32 8.08
N THR A 72 -3.25 -20.03 9.05
CA THR A 72 -2.44 -21.22 8.79
C THR A 72 -3.26 -22.38 8.22
N ASP A 73 -4.55 -22.48 8.55
CA ASP A 73 -5.47 -23.46 7.97
C ASP A 73 -5.62 -23.25 6.45
N LEU A 74 -5.51 -22.01 6.01
CA LEU A 74 -5.56 -21.64 4.60
C LEU A 74 -4.20 -21.75 3.91
N GLY A 75 -3.11 -21.97 4.65
CA GLY A 75 -1.73 -21.88 4.17
C GLY A 75 -1.20 -20.45 4.03
N TRP A 76 -1.77 -19.50 4.80
CA TRP A 76 -1.46 -18.07 4.71
C TRP A 76 -0.65 -17.59 5.92
N THR A 77 0.03 -16.47 5.72
CA THR A 77 0.69 -15.71 6.79
C THR A 77 -0.08 -14.42 7.07
N SER A 78 0.26 -13.74 8.16
CA SER A 78 -0.37 -12.48 8.57
C SER A 78 0.13 -11.25 7.81
N ASP A 79 0.87 -11.41 6.71
CA ASP A 79 1.37 -10.31 5.90
C ASP A 79 0.68 -10.31 4.53
N SER A 80 0.47 -9.11 3.98
CA SER A 80 0.11 -8.95 2.58
C SER A 80 1.24 -9.42 1.66
N ARG A 81 0.95 -9.59 0.38
CA ARG A 81 1.88 -10.20 -0.57
C ARG A 81 3.19 -9.42 -0.69
N GLU A 82 3.13 -8.09 -0.61
CA GLU A 82 4.30 -7.21 -0.56
C GLU A 82 4.74 -6.83 0.86
N GLY A 83 4.05 -7.33 1.90
CA GLY A 83 4.41 -7.14 3.31
C GLY A 83 4.10 -5.74 3.86
N HIS A 84 3.24 -4.98 3.19
CA HIS A 84 2.88 -3.62 3.56
C HIS A 84 1.71 -3.54 4.56
N TYR A 85 0.88 -4.58 4.60
CA TYR A 85 -0.28 -4.69 5.47
C TYR A 85 -0.23 -5.97 6.30
N THR A 86 -0.77 -5.90 7.51
CA THR A 86 -1.01 -7.06 8.37
C THR A 86 -2.42 -7.56 8.12
N ILE A 87 -2.55 -8.85 7.83
CA ILE A 87 -3.80 -9.55 7.52
C ILE A 87 -4.26 -10.32 8.75
N GLN A 88 -5.56 -10.22 9.05
CA GLN A 88 -6.18 -10.96 10.12
C GLN A 88 -7.58 -11.40 9.72
N VAL A 89 -8.01 -12.58 10.18
CA VAL A 89 -9.42 -12.96 10.19
C VAL A 89 -9.95 -12.74 11.61
N ALA A 90 -10.73 -11.67 11.79
CA ALA A 90 -11.22 -11.24 13.09
C ALA A 90 -12.34 -12.13 13.63
N ALA A 91 -13.17 -12.69 12.74
CA ALA A 91 -14.27 -13.57 13.09
C ALA A 91 -14.58 -14.54 11.94
N ALA A 92 -15.03 -15.75 12.28
CA ALA A 92 -15.48 -16.75 11.33
C ALA A 92 -16.59 -17.62 11.94
N THR A 93 -17.57 -17.99 11.12
CA THR A 93 -18.70 -18.87 11.46
C THR A 93 -19.00 -19.81 10.29
N SER A 94 -20.07 -20.60 10.39
CA SER A 94 -20.56 -21.42 9.28
C SER A 94 -21.12 -20.62 8.09
N TYR A 95 -21.41 -19.32 8.24
CA TYR A 95 -22.07 -18.52 7.19
C TYR A 95 -21.40 -17.17 6.90
N ALA A 96 -20.54 -16.69 7.79
CA ALA A 96 -19.90 -15.39 7.65
C ALA A 96 -18.47 -15.39 8.19
N PHE A 97 -17.64 -14.51 7.64
CA PHE A 97 -16.34 -14.18 8.21
C PHE A 97 -16.07 -12.69 8.10
N THR A 98 -15.07 -12.19 8.81
CA THR A 98 -14.59 -10.81 8.67
C THR A 98 -13.08 -10.83 8.70
N ALA A 99 -12.47 -10.33 7.63
CA ALA A 99 -11.03 -10.17 7.52
C ALA A 99 -10.66 -8.69 7.40
N THR A 100 -9.49 -8.36 7.91
CA THR A 100 -8.94 -6.99 7.89
C THR A 100 -7.53 -7.00 7.32
N ALA A 101 -7.18 -5.92 6.62
CA ALA A 101 -5.83 -5.57 6.24
C ALA A 101 -5.52 -4.18 6.81
N ALA A 102 -4.68 -4.14 7.84
CA ALA A 102 -4.26 -2.91 8.51
C ALA A 102 -2.81 -2.55 8.13
N PRO A 103 -2.46 -1.26 8.01
CA PRO A 103 -1.09 -0.86 7.71
C PRO A 103 -0.10 -1.44 8.71
N LYS A 104 0.99 -2.04 8.22
CA LYS A 104 1.98 -2.69 9.07
C LYS A 104 2.70 -1.65 9.94
N ALA A 105 2.66 -1.84 11.26
CA ALA A 105 3.33 -0.97 12.22
C ALA A 105 4.84 -0.92 11.96
N GLY A 106 5.43 0.28 11.97
CA GLY A 106 6.84 0.51 11.67
C GLY A 106 7.24 0.29 10.20
N GLY A 107 6.29 -0.07 9.33
CA GLY A 107 6.50 -0.25 7.90
C GLY A 107 6.33 1.03 7.08
N LEU A 108 6.55 0.93 5.77
CA LEU A 108 6.44 2.07 4.84
C LEU A 108 5.01 2.59 4.67
N GLN A 109 3.99 1.84 5.10
CA GLN A 109 2.58 2.24 5.15
C GLN A 109 2.14 2.74 6.53
N ALA A 110 3.01 2.83 7.54
CA ALA A 110 2.59 3.15 8.92
C ALA A 110 1.87 4.51 9.06
N ALA A 111 2.09 5.44 8.13
CA ALA A 111 1.40 6.73 8.10
C ALA A 111 0.08 6.72 7.29
N ASP A 112 -0.29 5.59 6.68
CA ASP A 112 -1.56 5.44 6.00
C ASP A 112 -2.69 5.23 7.01
N SER A 113 -3.82 5.92 6.83
CA SER A 113 -5.01 5.78 7.68
C SER A 113 -5.97 4.70 7.18
N CYS A 114 -5.75 4.16 5.98
CA CYS A 114 -6.65 3.18 5.38
C CYS A 114 -6.46 1.79 5.98
N THR A 115 -7.49 1.30 6.69
CA THR A 115 -7.65 -0.11 7.05
C THR A 115 -8.78 -0.70 6.21
N PHE A 116 -8.53 -1.82 5.56
CA PHE A 116 -9.50 -2.46 4.69
C PHE A 116 -10.19 -3.60 5.42
N THR A 117 -11.52 -3.65 5.35
CA THR A 117 -12.32 -4.73 5.92
C THR A 117 -13.13 -5.40 4.81
N LEU A 118 -13.12 -6.73 4.80
CA LEU A 118 -13.84 -7.55 3.83
C LEU A 118 -14.51 -8.74 4.51
N ASN A 119 -15.71 -9.09 4.04
CA ASN A 119 -16.47 -10.26 4.47
C ASN A 119 -16.84 -11.13 3.26
N GLN A 120 -17.66 -12.16 3.46
CA GLN A 120 -18.12 -13.05 2.39
C GLN A 120 -18.86 -12.33 1.25
N ASP A 121 -19.50 -11.20 1.53
CA ASP A 121 -20.27 -10.41 0.56
C ASP A 121 -19.44 -9.30 -0.11
N GLY A 122 -18.19 -9.09 0.34
CA GLY A 122 -17.26 -8.12 -0.21
C GLY A 122 -16.81 -7.05 0.80
N PRO A 123 -16.42 -5.85 0.32
CA PRO A 123 -15.92 -4.77 1.17
C PRO A 123 -16.96 -4.29 2.19
N VAL A 124 -16.54 -4.11 3.45
CA VAL A 124 -17.36 -3.51 4.50
C VAL A 124 -17.03 -2.03 4.59
N LEU A 125 -18.00 -1.17 4.21
CA LEU A 125 -17.83 0.29 4.11
C LEU A 125 -18.68 1.02 5.15
N ALA A 126 -18.26 0.96 6.41
CA ALA A 126 -19.00 1.52 7.53
C ALA A 126 -18.87 3.06 7.63
N THR A 127 -17.71 3.59 7.25
CA THR A 127 -17.38 5.02 7.33
C THR A 127 -17.09 5.63 5.96
N ASP A 128 -17.13 6.97 5.88
CA ASP A 128 -16.71 7.66 4.65
C ASP A 128 -15.22 7.46 4.35
N THR A 129 -14.39 7.30 5.38
CA THR A 129 -12.98 6.94 5.21
C THR A 129 -12.85 5.60 4.50
N ASP A 130 -13.64 4.58 4.88
CA ASP A 130 -13.61 3.27 4.22
C ASP A 130 -13.98 3.42 2.74
N ARG A 131 -15.05 4.17 2.44
CA ARG A 131 -15.49 4.42 1.06
C ARG A 131 -14.42 5.12 0.23
N LEU A 132 -13.71 6.08 0.81
CA LEU A 132 -12.61 6.78 0.16
C LEU A 132 -11.40 5.87 -0.06
N CYS A 133 -11.08 5.01 0.90
CA CYS A 133 -9.95 4.07 0.83
C CYS A 133 -10.15 2.99 -0.23
N TRP A 134 -11.38 2.45 -0.37
CA TRP A 134 -11.71 1.41 -1.35
C TRP A 134 -11.94 1.93 -2.78
N ARG A 135 -12.00 3.25 -2.98
CA ARG A 135 -12.25 3.82 -4.31
C ARG A 135 -11.02 3.67 -5.19
N LYS A 136 -11.13 2.88 -6.27
CA LYS A 136 -10.13 2.85 -7.35
C LYS A 136 -10.10 4.25 -8.01
N ARG A 137 -9.00 4.99 -7.84
CA ARG A 137 -8.74 6.24 -8.58
C ARG A 137 -8.05 5.94 -9.89
#